data_AF-G4NEF3-F1
#
_entry.id   AF-G4NEF3-F1
#
_cell.length_a   1.000
_cell.length_b   1.000
_cell.length_c   1.000
_cell.angle_alpha   90.00
_cell.angle_beta   90.00
_cell.angle_gamma   90.00
#
_symmetry.space_group_name_H-M   'P 1'
#
loop_
_entity.id
_entity.type
_entity.pdbx_description
1 polymer ?
#
loop_
_entity_poly.entity_id
_entity_poly.type
_entity_poly.pdbx_seq_one_letter_code
_entity_poly.pdbx_strand_id
1 'polypeptide(L)'
;MYKYALPSSCRRTMIKLSRDSTAIHRENYTQISTAPKLTKSLKMASLYQQTIPVFIKYLKAMDGLLVKGEKYADENEVAHDDMINYRIVPDMRGLAYQVQSCSNTARFVLSRVGRIPHVPMEDNETTFAELRDRVARTIKVLEEFDPKALDRPADEEVVMETKVGRFGFTCQSYISEFAIPNFHFHLSTAYCILRGQKVPLEALDYLKDVFHTVPAAEEGK
;
A
#
# COMPACT_ATOMS: atom_id res chain seq x y z
N MET A 1 -36.11 -44.83 -42.63
CA MET A 1 -36.69 -43.52 -42.23
C MET A 1 -37.64 -43.75 -41.07
N TYR A 2 -37.24 -43.49 -39.83
CA TYR A 2 -38.17 -43.45 -38.69
C TYR A 2 -38.29 -42.00 -38.21
N LYS A 3 -39.32 -41.30 -38.67
CA LYS A 3 -39.73 -40.00 -38.13
C LYS A 3 -40.55 -40.28 -36.87
N TYR A 4 -39.91 -40.23 -35.71
CA TYR A 4 -40.64 -40.18 -34.44
C TYR A 4 -41.24 -38.77 -34.28
N ALA A 5 -42.52 -38.62 -34.62
CA ALA A 5 -43.27 -37.41 -34.31
C ALA A 5 -43.63 -37.43 -32.82
N LEU A 6 -43.08 -36.49 -32.05
CA LEU A 6 -43.44 -36.29 -30.64
C LEU A 6 -44.97 -36.07 -30.49
N PRO A 7 -45.62 -36.68 -29.48
CA PRO A 7 -47.05 -36.51 -29.20
C PRO A 7 -47.43 -35.03 -29.07
N SER A 8 -48.64 -34.68 -29.51
CA SER A 8 -49.17 -33.30 -29.52
C SER A 8 -49.16 -32.63 -28.14
N SER A 9 -49.27 -33.41 -27.07
CA SER A 9 -49.13 -32.97 -25.67
C SER A 9 -47.69 -32.51 -25.35
N CYS A 10 -46.66 -33.25 -25.76
CA CYS A 10 -45.25 -32.86 -25.59
C CYS A 10 -44.88 -31.59 -26.39
N ARG A 11 -45.43 -31.40 -27.60
CA ARG A 11 -45.22 -30.16 -28.37
C ARG A 11 -45.83 -28.94 -27.70
N ARG A 12 -47.03 -29.05 -27.12
CA ARG A 12 -47.67 -27.94 -26.39
C ARG A 12 -46.88 -27.54 -25.15
N THR A 13 -46.35 -28.51 -24.39
CA THR A 13 -45.52 -28.24 -23.21
C THR A 13 -44.19 -27.56 -23.56
N MET A 14 -43.51 -28.01 -24.63
CA MET A 14 -42.27 -27.39 -25.10
C MET A 14 -42.46 -25.96 -25.64
N ILE A 15 -43.55 -25.70 -26.35
CA ILE A 15 -43.89 -24.34 -26.83
C ILE A 15 -44.25 -23.42 -25.65
N LYS A 16 -44.89 -23.94 -24.61
CA LYS A 16 -45.22 -23.17 -23.39
C LYS A 16 -43.96 -22.82 -22.59
N LEU A 17 -43.07 -23.80 -22.37
CA LEU A 17 -41.77 -23.60 -21.71
C LEU A 17 -40.84 -22.63 -22.48
N SER A 18 -40.85 -22.68 -23.82
CA SER A 18 -40.11 -21.74 -24.68
C SER A 18 -40.67 -20.33 -24.58
N ARG A 19 -42.00 -20.16 -24.57
CA ARG A 19 -42.66 -18.85 -24.44
C ARG A 19 -42.47 -18.25 -23.05
N ASP A 20 -42.59 -19.07 -22.01
CA ASP A 20 -42.34 -18.68 -20.63
C ASP A 20 -40.86 -18.30 -20.43
N SER A 21 -39.91 -19.03 -21.03
CA SER A 21 -38.49 -18.67 -21.01
C SER A 21 -38.20 -17.33 -21.72
N THR A 22 -38.82 -17.06 -22.86
CA THR A 22 -38.69 -15.74 -23.52
C THR A 22 -39.40 -14.60 -22.78
N ALA A 23 -40.48 -14.88 -22.04
CA ALA A 23 -41.16 -13.90 -21.21
C ALA A 23 -40.34 -13.55 -19.96
N ILE A 24 -39.79 -14.58 -19.29
CA ILE A 24 -38.88 -14.42 -18.15
C ILE A 24 -37.59 -13.69 -18.58
N HIS A 25 -37.05 -13.99 -19.78
CA HIS A 25 -35.90 -13.24 -20.30
C HIS A 25 -36.22 -11.77 -20.62
N ARG A 26 -37.43 -11.45 -21.10
CA ARG A 26 -37.86 -10.06 -21.37
C ARG A 26 -38.17 -9.28 -20.09
N GLU A 27 -38.83 -9.89 -19.10
CA GLU A 27 -39.09 -9.26 -17.80
C GLU A 27 -37.79 -8.98 -17.05
N ASN A 28 -36.82 -9.90 -17.08
CA ASN A 28 -35.51 -9.69 -16.48
C ASN A 28 -34.70 -8.58 -17.19
N TYR A 29 -34.77 -8.46 -18.53
CA TYR A 29 -34.11 -7.36 -19.24
C TYR A 29 -34.75 -5.99 -18.97
N THR A 30 -36.07 -5.97 -18.76
CA THR A 30 -36.79 -4.72 -18.48
C THR A 30 -36.53 -4.24 -17.04
N GLN A 31 -36.39 -5.16 -16.08
CA GLN A 31 -36.02 -4.87 -14.68
C GLN A 31 -34.57 -4.36 -14.54
N ILE A 32 -33.61 -4.89 -15.34
CA ILE A 32 -32.21 -4.39 -15.34
C ILE A 32 -32.13 -2.97 -15.92
N SER A 33 -33.05 -2.60 -16.83
CA SER A 33 -33.10 -1.26 -17.43
C SER A 33 -33.71 -0.18 -16.53
N THR A 34 -34.46 -0.55 -15.50
CA THR A 34 -35.13 0.39 -14.57
C THR A 34 -34.54 0.41 -13.17
N ALA A 35 -33.49 -0.38 -12.90
CA ALA A 35 -32.71 -0.23 -11.69
C ALA A 35 -32.24 1.23 -11.60
N PRO A 36 -32.43 1.94 -10.47
CA PRO A 36 -31.87 3.27 -10.32
C PRO A 36 -30.39 3.15 -10.64
N LYS A 37 -29.91 3.89 -11.65
CA LYS A 37 -28.48 3.99 -11.93
C LYS A 37 -27.83 4.26 -10.58
N LEU A 38 -26.99 3.33 -10.10
CA LEU A 38 -26.14 3.61 -8.96
C LEU A 38 -25.16 4.70 -9.42
N THR A 39 -25.63 5.96 -9.38
CA THR A 39 -24.84 7.18 -9.57
C THR A 39 -24.09 7.51 -8.28
N LYS A 40 -23.93 6.54 -7.39
CA LYS A 40 -22.89 6.62 -6.38
C LYS A 40 -21.58 6.48 -7.16
N SER A 41 -21.05 7.63 -7.58
CA SER A 41 -19.70 7.75 -8.12
C SER A 41 -18.80 6.83 -7.31
N LEU A 42 -18.28 5.78 -7.96
CA LEU A 42 -17.31 4.89 -7.35
C LEU A 42 -16.09 5.74 -7.05
N LYS A 43 -15.99 6.19 -5.79
CA LYS A 43 -14.80 6.87 -5.29
C LYS A 43 -13.71 5.82 -5.15
N MET A 44 -12.93 5.65 -6.22
CA MET A 44 -11.65 4.96 -6.13
C MET A 44 -10.70 5.85 -5.32
N ALA A 45 -9.92 5.23 -4.42
CA ALA A 45 -8.90 5.95 -3.68
C ALA A 45 -7.89 6.54 -4.67
N SER A 46 -7.59 7.84 -4.58
CA SER A 46 -6.59 8.46 -5.44
C SER A 46 -5.20 7.88 -5.18
N LEU A 47 -4.29 8.02 -6.15
CA LEU A 47 -2.89 7.59 -5.97
C LEU A 47 -2.26 8.25 -4.73
N TYR A 48 -2.59 9.52 -4.49
CA TYR A 48 -2.23 10.24 -3.26
C TYR A 48 -2.75 9.52 -2.00
N GLN A 49 -4.05 9.21 -1.95
CA GLN A 49 -4.69 8.59 -0.77
C GLN A 49 -4.11 7.21 -0.45
N GLN A 50 -3.69 6.46 -1.47
CA GLN A 50 -3.07 5.14 -1.31
C GLN A 50 -1.62 5.21 -0.81
N THR A 51 -0.94 6.35 -0.97
CA THR A 51 0.52 6.44 -0.79
C THR A 51 0.94 7.43 0.28
N ILE A 52 0.85 8.73 0.04
CA ILE A 52 1.63 9.71 0.81
C ILE A 52 1.20 9.79 2.29
N PRO A 53 -0.10 9.89 2.62
CA PRO A 53 -0.53 9.83 4.02
C PRO A 53 -0.16 8.51 4.70
N VAL A 54 -0.18 7.41 3.95
CA VAL A 54 0.19 6.06 4.45
C VAL A 54 1.68 6.00 4.76
N PHE A 55 2.55 6.46 3.85
CA PHE A 55 4.00 6.49 4.06
C PHE A 55 4.39 7.44 5.20
N ILE A 56 3.81 8.63 5.30
CA ILE A 56 4.06 9.56 6.42
C ILE A 56 3.77 8.87 7.75
N LYS A 57 2.61 8.20 7.85
CA LYS A 57 2.22 7.48 9.07
C LYS A 57 3.24 6.40 9.44
N TYR A 58 3.61 5.55 8.49
CA TYR A 58 4.55 4.46 8.77
C TYR A 58 6.01 4.92 8.92
N LEU A 59 6.38 6.08 8.39
CA LEU A 59 7.64 6.76 8.72
C LEU A 59 7.63 7.27 10.18
N LYS A 60 6.50 7.76 10.69
CA LYS A 60 6.34 8.08 12.12
C LYS A 60 6.40 6.84 13.01
N ALA A 61 5.98 5.68 12.49
CA ALA A 61 6.21 4.39 13.15
C ALA A 61 7.70 4.03 13.16
N MET A 62 8.39 4.14 12.01
CA MET A 62 9.85 3.93 11.91
C MET A 62 10.63 4.78 12.93
N ASP A 63 10.33 6.07 13.06
CA ASP A 63 10.96 6.95 14.06
C ASP A 63 10.76 6.39 15.49
N GLY A 64 9.54 5.94 15.81
CA GLY A 64 9.25 5.30 17.10
C GLY A 64 10.04 4.00 17.33
N LEU A 65 10.26 3.19 16.29
CA LEU A 65 11.11 2.00 16.37
C LEU A 65 12.57 2.38 16.65
N LEU A 66 13.09 3.40 15.97
CA LEU A 66 14.46 3.90 16.16
C LEU A 66 14.66 4.46 17.58
N VAL A 67 13.70 5.24 18.10
CA VAL A 67 13.74 5.74 19.49
C VAL A 67 13.82 4.60 20.50
N LYS A 68 13.01 3.53 20.31
CA LYS A 68 13.07 2.36 21.19
C LYS A 68 14.37 1.59 21.05
N GLY A 69 14.92 1.50 19.82
CA GLY A 69 16.22 0.89 19.55
C GLY A 69 17.36 1.60 20.25
N GLU A 70 17.46 2.92 20.07
CA GLU A 70 18.45 3.79 20.72
C GLU A 70 18.38 3.66 22.25
N LYS A 71 17.17 3.81 22.81
CA LYS A 71 16.94 3.65 24.26
C LYS A 71 17.37 2.27 24.77
N TYR A 72 17.02 1.20 24.06
CA TYR A 72 17.41 -0.15 24.45
C TYR A 72 18.94 -0.33 24.43
N ALA A 73 19.59 0.22 23.41
CA ALA A 73 21.04 0.17 23.28
C ALA A 73 21.73 0.87 24.45
N ASP A 74 21.25 2.06 24.83
CA ASP A 74 21.74 2.83 25.98
C ASP A 74 21.55 2.07 27.31
N GLU A 75 20.36 1.49 27.54
CA GLU A 75 20.02 0.80 28.79
C GLU A 75 20.74 -0.55 28.96
N ASN A 76 21.19 -1.17 27.87
CA ASN A 76 21.78 -2.52 27.88
C ASN A 76 23.25 -2.54 27.43
N GLU A 77 23.89 -1.37 27.36
CA GLU A 77 25.31 -1.21 26.98
C GLU A 77 25.64 -1.86 25.61
N VAL A 78 24.68 -1.84 24.68
CA VAL A 78 24.90 -2.29 23.30
C VAL A 78 25.46 -1.12 22.50
N ALA A 79 26.58 -1.32 21.81
CA ALA A 79 27.12 -0.28 20.94
C ALA A 79 26.10 0.07 19.84
N HIS A 80 25.84 1.36 19.65
CA HIS A 80 24.89 1.83 18.63
C HIS A 80 25.27 1.34 17.23
N ASP A 81 26.56 1.38 16.93
CA ASP A 81 27.11 0.94 15.64
C ASP A 81 26.82 -0.54 15.37
N ASP A 82 26.92 -1.41 16.39
CA ASP A 82 26.59 -2.84 16.26
C ASP A 82 25.12 -3.04 15.89
N MET A 83 24.21 -2.25 16.48
CA MET A 83 22.78 -2.35 16.17
C MET A 83 22.45 -1.78 14.79
N ILE A 84 23.05 -0.63 14.43
CA ILE A 84 22.84 0.05 13.16
C ILE A 84 23.37 -0.78 11.98
N ASN A 85 24.51 -1.45 12.17
CA ASN A 85 25.13 -2.30 11.14
C ASN A 85 24.65 -3.75 11.16
N TYR A 86 23.82 -4.15 12.14
CA TYR A 86 23.32 -5.52 12.27
C TYR A 86 22.56 -5.96 11.03
N ARG A 87 22.80 -7.21 10.61
CA ARG A 87 22.16 -7.87 9.47
C ARG A 87 21.49 -9.15 9.95
N ILE A 88 20.28 -9.43 9.45
CA ILE A 88 19.57 -10.68 9.76
C ILE A 88 20.34 -11.90 9.24
N VAL A 89 20.89 -11.78 8.02
CA VAL A 89 21.78 -12.76 7.39
C VAL A 89 22.96 -12.05 6.72
N PRO A 90 24.11 -12.70 6.50
CA PRO A 90 25.35 -12.02 6.10
C PRO A 90 25.28 -11.19 4.81
N ASP A 91 24.48 -11.62 3.83
CA ASP A 91 24.30 -10.98 2.52
C ASP A 91 23.22 -9.89 2.50
N MET A 92 22.42 -9.76 3.57
CA MET A 92 21.48 -8.66 3.71
C MET A 92 22.18 -7.35 4.12
N ARG A 93 21.50 -6.23 3.85
CA ARG A 93 21.92 -4.91 4.31
C ARG A 93 21.40 -4.63 5.72
N GLY A 94 22.17 -3.86 6.50
CA GLY A 94 21.85 -3.57 7.91
C GLY A 94 20.76 -2.51 8.11
N LEU A 95 20.50 -2.15 9.37
CA LEU A 95 19.40 -1.26 9.77
C LEU A 95 19.44 0.09 9.03
N ALA A 96 20.62 0.72 8.93
CA ALA A 96 20.78 2.00 8.23
C ALA A 96 20.18 1.95 6.81
N TYR A 97 20.54 0.92 6.03
CA TYR A 97 20.04 0.74 4.67
C TYR A 97 18.53 0.53 4.61
N GLN A 98 17.94 -0.16 5.60
CA GLN A 98 16.50 -0.37 5.64
C GLN A 98 15.76 0.97 5.84
N VAL A 99 16.26 1.82 6.73
CA VAL A 99 15.72 3.19 6.93
C VAL A 99 15.90 4.03 5.67
N GLN A 100 17.10 3.99 5.07
CA GLN A 100 17.42 4.70 3.84
C GLN A 100 16.50 4.29 2.69
N SER A 101 16.26 2.99 2.53
CA SER A 101 15.43 2.43 1.46
C SER A 101 13.95 2.75 1.65
N CYS A 102 13.43 2.74 2.88
CA CYS A 102 12.08 3.25 3.20
C CYS A 102 11.93 4.71 2.78
N SER A 103 12.86 5.57 3.21
CA SER A 103 12.88 6.98 2.87
C SER A 103 12.95 7.22 1.36
N ASN A 104 13.86 6.51 0.67
CA ASN A 104 14.03 6.60 -0.78
C ASN A 104 12.78 6.19 -1.53
N THR A 105 12.16 5.07 -1.13
CA THR A 105 10.93 4.58 -1.76
C THR A 105 9.82 5.61 -1.67
N ALA A 106 9.62 6.21 -0.50
CA ALA A 106 8.58 7.22 -0.30
C ALA A 106 8.83 8.47 -1.15
N ARG A 107 10.07 8.99 -1.19
CA ARG A 107 10.43 10.17 -2.00
C ARG A 107 10.36 9.90 -3.50
N PHE A 108 10.72 8.70 -3.95
CA PHE A 108 10.70 8.36 -5.37
C PHE A 108 9.30 8.25 -5.96
N VAL A 109 8.24 8.08 -5.15
CA VAL A 109 6.86 8.24 -5.65
C VAL A 109 6.65 9.65 -6.19
N LEU A 110 7.14 10.68 -5.49
CA LEU A 110 7.00 12.07 -5.93
C LEU A 110 7.74 12.35 -7.25
N SER A 111 8.94 11.79 -7.42
CA SER A 111 9.72 12.04 -8.63
C SER A 111 9.29 11.20 -9.83
N ARG A 112 8.85 9.97 -9.61
CA ARG A 112 8.50 9.05 -10.72
C ARG A 112 7.04 9.18 -11.13
N VAL A 113 6.13 9.22 -10.16
CA VAL A 113 4.70 9.44 -10.44
C VAL A 113 4.43 10.94 -10.53
N GLY A 114 4.81 11.71 -9.52
CA GLY A 114 4.54 13.15 -9.48
C GLY A 114 5.38 14.00 -10.46
N ARG A 115 6.43 13.44 -11.07
CA ARG A 115 7.43 14.16 -11.90
C ARG A 115 8.03 15.38 -11.21
N ILE A 116 8.05 15.38 -9.88
CA ILE A 116 8.69 16.42 -9.08
C ILE A 116 10.21 16.18 -9.09
N PRO A 117 11.04 17.22 -9.27
CA PRO A 117 12.48 17.07 -9.16
C PRO A 117 12.89 16.36 -7.87
N HIS A 118 13.81 15.40 -7.98
CA HIS A 118 14.28 14.65 -6.82
C HIS A 118 15.00 15.58 -5.84
N VAL A 119 14.56 15.63 -4.59
CA VAL A 119 15.28 16.27 -3.49
C VAL A 119 16.40 15.31 -3.06
N PRO A 120 17.69 15.58 -3.27
CA PRO A 120 18.75 14.64 -2.90
C PRO A 120 18.83 14.45 -1.38
N MET A 121 19.07 13.20 -0.95
CA MET A 121 19.52 12.87 0.40
C MET A 121 20.58 11.80 0.27
N GLU A 122 21.78 12.07 0.76
CA GLU A 122 22.90 11.13 0.72
C GLU A 122 22.68 9.99 1.72
N ASP A 123 23.19 8.80 1.40
CA ASP A 123 23.06 7.60 2.23
C ASP A 123 24.28 7.47 3.15
N ASN A 124 24.50 8.46 4.01
CA ASN A 124 25.70 8.59 4.87
C ASN A 124 25.41 8.58 6.37
N GLU A 125 24.18 8.23 6.78
CA GLU A 125 23.80 8.14 8.19
C GLU A 125 24.50 6.97 8.89
N THR A 126 25.09 7.25 10.04
CA THR A 126 25.86 6.29 10.88
C THR A 126 25.37 6.23 12.31
N THR A 127 24.52 7.17 12.74
CA THR A 127 23.98 7.25 14.10
C THR A 127 22.45 7.18 14.12
N PHE A 128 21.86 6.82 15.27
CA PHE A 128 20.40 6.88 15.44
C PHE A 128 19.86 8.29 15.19
N ALA A 129 20.55 9.33 15.67
CA ALA A 129 20.18 10.72 15.45
C ALA A 129 20.11 11.07 13.95
N GLU A 130 21.09 10.67 13.15
CA GLU A 130 21.10 10.90 11.70
C GLU A 130 20.00 10.12 10.98
N LEU A 131 19.78 8.86 11.37
CA LEU A 131 18.69 8.04 10.81
C LEU A 131 17.31 8.66 11.10
N ARG A 132 17.12 9.19 12.31
CA ARG A 132 15.89 9.89 12.70
C ARG A 132 15.73 11.23 11.99
N ASP A 133 16.80 12.00 11.82
CA ASP A 133 16.79 13.22 11.00
C ASP A 133 16.39 12.91 9.56
N ARG A 134 16.91 11.84 8.96
CA ARG A 134 16.51 11.39 7.62
C ARG A 134 15.01 11.11 7.55
N VAL A 135 14.45 10.40 8.53
CA VAL A 135 13.01 10.13 8.59
C VAL A 135 12.22 11.43 8.69
N ALA A 136 12.61 12.35 9.56
CA ALA A 136 11.96 13.65 9.74
C ALA A 136 12.00 14.51 8.45
N ARG A 137 13.16 14.60 7.81
CA ARG A 137 13.34 15.29 6.51
C ARG A 137 12.51 14.65 5.41
N THR A 138 12.39 13.32 5.41
CA THR A 138 11.54 12.61 4.47
C THR A 138 10.07 12.98 4.66
N ILE A 139 9.57 12.93 5.90
CA ILE A 139 8.20 13.33 6.24
C ILE A 139 7.95 14.77 5.78
N LYS A 140 8.87 15.69 6.08
CA LYS A 140 8.76 17.09 5.65
C LYS A 140 8.61 17.23 4.13
N VAL A 141 9.44 16.55 3.34
CA VAL A 141 9.32 16.54 1.87
C VAL A 141 7.96 16.00 1.41
N LEU A 142 7.43 14.98 2.09
CA LEU A 142 6.11 14.41 1.80
C LEU A 142 4.94 15.30 2.27
N GLU A 143 5.15 16.19 3.23
CA GLU A 143 4.12 17.11 3.72
C GLU A 143 4.07 18.42 2.89
N GLU A 144 5.19 18.84 2.31
CA GLU A 144 5.32 20.13 1.61
C GLU A 144 4.90 20.11 0.14
N PHE A 145 4.76 18.94 -0.50
CA PHE A 145 4.40 18.87 -1.92
C PHE A 145 2.89 19.10 -2.16
N ASP A 146 2.54 19.58 -3.36
CA ASP A 146 1.14 19.72 -3.78
C ASP A 146 0.52 18.33 -4.06
N PRO A 147 -0.53 17.91 -3.33
CA PRO A 147 -1.22 16.64 -3.57
C PRO A 147 -1.64 16.43 -5.03
N LYS A 148 -1.93 17.51 -5.77
CA LYS A 148 -2.31 17.45 -7.19
C LYS A 148 -1.20 16.89 -8.09
N ALA A 149 0.05 16.88 -7.64
CA ALA A 149 1.14 16.24 -8.37
C ALA A 149 0.86 14.74 -8.59
N LEU A 150 0.05 14.10 -7.74
CA LEU A 150 -0.36 12.70 -7.87
C LEU A 150 -1.75 12.52 -8.49
N ASP A 151 -2.41 13.59 -8.97
CA ASP A 151 -3.68 13.52 -9.72
C ASP A 151 -3.43 13.18 -11.20
N ARG A 152 -2.68 12.10 -11.43
CA ARG A 152 -2.36 11.60 -12.77
C ARG A 152 -3.25 10.42 -13.17
N PRO A 153 -3.45 10.18 -14.48
CA PRO A 153 -4.09 8.97 -14.94
C PRO A 153 -3.35 7.74 -14.40
N ALA A 154 -4.11 6.81 -13.82
CA ALA A 154 -3.61 5.58 -13.20
C ALA A 154 -2.86 4.69 -14.20
N ASP A 155 -3.21 4.78 -15.48
CA ASP A 155 -2.66 4.05 -16.63
C ASP A 155 -1.49 4.76 -17.32
N GLU A 156 -1.14 5.99 -16.91
CA GLU A 156 -0.01 6.71 -17.51
C GLU A 156 1.32 6.01 -17.20
N GLU A 157 2.23 6.00 -18.17
CA GLU A 157 3.53 5.35 -18.06
C GLU A 157 4.47 6.04 -17.05
N VAL A 158 5.17 5.20 -16.28
CA VAL A 158 6.26 5.54 -15.38
C VAL A 158 7.46 4.63 -15.71
N VAL A 159 8.62 5.23 -15.93
CA VAL A 159 9.87 4.49 -16.18
C VAL A 159 10.80 4.64 -14.98
N MET A 160 11.17 3.51 -14.39
CA MET A 160 12.20 3.44 -13.36
C MET A 160 13.54 3.09 -13.98
N GLU A 161 14.47 4.03 -13.97
CA GLU A 161 15.85 3.79 -14.39
C GLU A 161 16.73 3.47 -13.19
N THR A 162 17.50 2.39 -13.31
CA THR A 162 18.42 1.90 -12.28
C THR A 162 19.75 1.52 -12.92
N LYS A 163 20.77 1.22 -12.11
CA LYS A 163 22.05 0.72 -12.61
C LYS A 163 21.94 -0.63 -13.34
N VAL A 164 20.90 -1.42 -13.05
CA VAL A 164 20.73 -2.78 -13.59
C VAL A 164 19.74 -2.85 -14.74
N GLY A 165 19.06 -1.74 -15.06
CA GLY A 165 18.10 -1.72 -16.16
C GLY A 165 17.05 -0.62 -16.05
N ARG A 166 16.18 -0.62 -17.06
CA ARG A 166 15.02 0.26 -17.21
C ARG A 166 13.76 -0.58 -17.10
N PHE A 167 12.86 -0.20 -16.20
CA PHE A 167 11.64 -0.95 -15.90
C PHE A 167 10.42 -0.05 -16.13
N GLY A 168 9.49 -0.51 -16.97
CA GLY A 168 8.26 0.21 -17.28
C GLY A 168 7.11 -0.20 -16.36
N PHE A 169 6.31 0.78 -15.96
CA PHE A 169 5.12 0.63 -15.13
C PHE A 169 4.03 1.59 -15.62
N THR A 170 2.82 1.40 -15.15
CA THR A 170 1.83 2.48 -15.05
C THR A 170 1.96 3.18 -13.69
N CYS A 171 1.40 4.38 -13.53
CA CYS A 171 1.33 5.07 -12.24
C CYS A 171 0.76 4.17 -11.13
N GLN A 172 -0.33 3.45 -11.42
CA GLN A 172 -0.97 2.55 -10.47
C GLN A 172 -0.09 1.33 -10.14
N SER A 173 0.43 0.62 -11.15
CA SER A 173 1.27 -0.58 -10.90
C SER A 173 2.58 -0.22 -10.21
N TYR A 174 3.21 0.91 -10.55
CA TYR A 174 4.38 1.40 -9.84
C TYR A 174 4.09 1.59 -8.34
N ILE A 175 2.92 2.11 -7.98
CA ILE A 175 2.51 2.29 -6.59
C ILE A 175 2.17 0.96 -5.92
N SER A 176 1.27 0.17 -6.49
CA SER A 176 0.70 -1.01 -5.83
C SER A 176 1.61 -2.23 -5.86
N GLU A 177 2.42 -2.39 -6.90
CA GLU A 177 3.25 -3.59 -7.10
C GLU A 177 4.71 -3.37 -6.73
N PHE A 178 5.19 -2.11 -6.76
CA PHE A 178 6.57 -1.79 -6.41
C PHE A 178 6.68 -0.93 -5.14
N ALA A 179 6.17 0.31 -5.14
CA ALA A 179 6.47 1.26 -4.07
C ALA A 179 5.91 0.83 -2.71
N ILE A 180 4.64 0.42 -2.64
CA ILE A 180 4.01 -0.03 -1.38
C ILE A 180 4.69 -1.31 -0.86
N PRO A 181 4.84 -2.39 -1.66
CA PRO A 181 5.52 -3.60 -1.20
C PRO A 181 6.97 -3.35 -0.78
N ASN A 182 7.72 -2.57 -1.56
CA ASN A 182 9.13 -2.28 -1.27
C ASN A 182 9.28 -1.47 0.03
N PHE A 183 8.44 -0.45 0.24
CA PHE A 183 8.43 0.34 1.47
C PHE A 183 8.17 -0.55 2.70
N HIS A 184 7.13 -1.37 2.66
CA HIS A 184 6.77 -2.22 3.79
C HIS A 184 7.77 -3.36 4.03
N PHE A 185 8.41 -3.87 2.97
CA PHE A 185 9.51 -4.83 3.10
C PHE A 185 10.65 -4.25 3.94
N HIS A 186 11.13 -3.05 3.62
CA HIS A 186 12.22 -2.41 4.34
C HIS A 186 11.81 -2.01 5.77
N LEU A 187 10.58 -1.51 5.97
CA LEU A 187 10.07 -1.18 7.30
C LEU A 187 9.97 -2.42 8.20
N SER A 188 9.40 -3.50 7.66
CA SER A 188 9.29 -4.78 8.39
C SER A 188 10.68 -5.36 8.68
N THR A 189 11.63 -5.22 7.75
CA THR A 189 13.01 -5.66 7.96
C THR A 189 13.70 -4.87 9.07
N ALA A 190 13.52 -3.54 9.12
CA ALA A 190 14.02 -2.71 10.22
C ALA A 190 13.42 -3.12 11.57
N TYR A 191 12.10 -3.35 11.61
CA TYR A 191 11.42 -3.91 12.78
C TYR A 191 12.03 -5.26 13.20
N CYS A 192 12.23 -6.19 12.27
CA CYS A 192 12.80 -7.50 12.55
C CYS A 192 14.26 -7.44 13.02
N ILE A 193 15.07 -6.52 12.48
CA ILE A 193 16.45 -6.29 12.95
C ILE A 193 16.44 -5.87 14.41
N LEU A 194 15.67 -4.83 14.76
CA LEU A 194 15.59 -4.33 16.12
C LEU A 194 15.00 -5.39 17.07
N ARG A 195 13.94 -6.09 16.66
CA ARG A 195 13.33 -7.15 17.46
C ARG A 195 14.27 -8.34 17.67
N GLY A 196 15.03 -8.72 16.64
CA GLY A 196 16.07 -9.74 16.71
C GLY A 196 17.21 -9.34 17.65
N GLN A 197 17.51 -8.05 17.74
CA GLN A 197 18.43 -7.45 18.70
C GLN A 197 17.80 -7.22 20.08
N LYS A 198 16.71 -7.93 20.40
CA LYS A 198 16.01 -7.94 21.70
C LYS A 198 15.36 -6.62 22.12
N VAL A 199 15.27 -5.64 21.24
CA VAL A 199 14.50 -4.41 21.50
C VAL A 199 13.05 -4.80 21.82
N PRO A 200 12.43 -4.25 22.89
CA PRO A 200 11.08 -4.59 23.32
C PRO A 200 10.03 -3.93 22.41
N LEU A 201 9.95 -4.40 21.16
CA LEU A 201 8.97 -3.97 20.17
C LEU A 201 7.77 -4.91 20.13
N GLU A 202 6.59 -4.32 19.92
CA GLU A 202 5.32 -5.01 19.74
C GLU A 202 4.76 -4.77 18.33
N ALA A 203 3.78 -5.56 17.91
CA ALA A 203 3.12 -5.36 16.62
C ALA A 203 2.44 -3.97 16.51
N LEU A 204 2.00 -3.42 17.65
CA LEU A 204 1.39 -2.09 17.71
C LEU A 204 2.39 -0.95 17.51
N ASP A 205 3.69 -1.17 17.71
CA ASP A 205 4.71 -0.18 17.36
C ASP A 205 4.83 -0.02 15.84
N TYR A 206 4.67 -1.11 15.10
CA TYR A 206 4.61 -1.09 13.63
C TYR A 206 3.30 -0.45 13.15
N LEU A 207 2.18 -0.77 13.80
CA LEU A 207 0.84 -0.27 13.50
C LEU A 207 0.48 1.01 14.28
N LYS A 208 1.48 1.84 14.59
CA LYS A 208 1.28 3.07 15.37
C LYS A 208 0.17 3.93 14.76
N ASP A 209 -0.77 4.36 15.60
CA ASP A 209 -1.91 5.22 15.22
C ASP A 209 -2.81 4.63 14.11
N VAL A 210 -2.95 3.30 14.04
CA VAL A 210 -3.91 2.60 13.15
C VAL A 210 -5.29 2.45 13.76
N PHE A 211 -5.36 2.12 15.04
CA PHE A 211 -6.62 1.77 15.69
C PHE A 211 -7.27 3.02 16.28
N HIS A 212 -8.55 3.26 15.96
CA HIS A 212 -9.38 4.27 16.60
C HIS A 212 -10.46 3.57 17.42
N THR A 213 -10.71 4.06 18.63
CA THR A 213 -11.78 3.55 19.48
C THR A 213 -13.11 4.12 18.99
N VAL A 214 -14.09 3.25 18.78
CA VAL A 214 -15.48 3.64 18.54
C VAL A 214 -16.18 3.65 19.90
N PRO A 215 -16.83 4.75 20.31
CA PRO A 215 -17.57 4.77 21.57
C PRO A 215 -18.65 3.69 21.57
N ALA A 216 -18.90 3.07 22.72
CA ALA A 216 -20.02 2.15 22.88
C ALA A 216 -21.32 2.85 22.49
N ALA A 217 -22.19 2.18 21.74
CA ALA A 217 -23.49 2.72 21.40
C ALA A 217 -24.23 3.05 22.70
N GLU A 218 -24.75 4.27 22.83
CA GLU A 218 -25.63 4.60 23.96
C GLU A 218 -26.87 3.69 23.85
N GLU A 219 -26.97 2.72 24.76
CA GLU A 219 -28.21 1.97 24.94
C GLU A 219 -29.29 2.96 25.33
N GLY A 220 -30.28 3.12 24.45
CA GLY A 220 -31.33 4.13 24.55
C GLY A 220 -31.99 4.13 25.93
N LYS A 221 -32.03 5.30 26.55
CA LYS A 221 -32.95 5.64 27.64
C LYS A 221 -34.36 5.87 27.12
#